data_AF-A0A349D598-F1
#
_entry.id   AF-A0A349D598-F1
#
_cell.length_a   1.000
_cell.length_b   1.000
_cell.length_c   1.000
_cell.angle_alpha   90.00
_cell.angle_beta   90.00
_cell.angle_gamma   90.00
#
_symmetry.space_group_name_H-M   'P 1'
#
loop_
_entity.id
_entity.type
_entity.pdbx_description
1 polymer ?
#
loop_
_entity_poly.entity_id
_entity_poly.type
_entity_poly.pdbx_seq_one_letter_code
_entity_poly.pdbx_strand_id
1 'polypeptide(L)' 'DQIGGEDIKKLKSSGLQKFIQESLHLSVSEQGAYLENKFKKYKGQHQQMDDTLLVIIEFKNV' A
#
# COMPACT_ATOMS: atom_id res chain seq x y z
N ASP A 1 10.84 -0.11 -3.09
CA ASP A 1 11.80 -0.08 -1.96
C ASP A 1 11.61 1.10 -1.00
N GLN A 2 10.39 1.37 -0.53
CA GLN A 2 10.13 2.56 0.29
C GLN A 2 10.67 2.44 1.72
N ILE A 3 11.42 3.44 2.21
CA ILE A 3 11.75 3.62 3.63
C ILE A 3 10.78 4.63 4.27
N GLY A 4 10.31 4.33 5.49
CA GLY A 4 9.49 5.24 6.28
C GLY A 4 8.89 4.57 7.50
N GLY A 5 7.71 5.03 7.91
CA GLY A 5 7.06 4.64 9.17
C GLY A 5 7.78 5.20 10.39
N GLU A 6 7.23 4.92 11.57
CA GLU A 6 7.73 5.44 12.85
C GLU A 6 9.19 5.03 13.14
N ASP A 7 9.58 3.84 12.68
CA ASP A 7 10.92 3.28 12.90
C ASP A 7 11.91 3.58 11.76
N ILE A 8 11.53 4.34 10.72
CA ILE A 8 12.35 4.61 9.53
C ILE A 8 12.88 3.28 8.92
N LYS A 9 11.95 2.38 8.60
CA LYS A 9 12.27 1.04 8.06
C LYS A 9 11.77 0.90 6.63
N LYS A 10 12.42 -0.01 5.89
CA LYS A 10 11.95 -0.44 4.57
C LYS A 10 10.57 -1.12 4.71
N LEU A 11 9.61 -0.72 3.89
CA LEU A 11 8.35 -1.43 3.71
C LEU A 11 8.64 -2.78 3.06
N LYS A 12 8.60 -3.84 3.87
CA LYS A 12 8.76 -5.23 3.42
C LYS A 12 7.41 -5.82 2.99
N SER A 13 7.45 -6.97 2.32
CA SER A 13 6.24 -7.67 1.84
C SER A 13 5.20 -7.92 2.93
N SER A 14 5.63 -8.22 4.17
CA SER A 14 4.71 -8.40 5.31
C SER A 14 3.96 -7.12 5.69
N GLY A 15 4.60 -5.96 5.56
CA GLY A 15 3.95 -4.65 5.80
C GLY A 15 2.93 -4.33 4.71
N LEU A 16 3.28 -4.58 3.43
CA LEU A 16 2.34 -4.44 2.32
C LEU A 16 1.16 -5.41 2.46
N GLN A 17 1.41 -6.66 2.83
CA GLN A 17 0.36 -7.67 3.06
C GLN A 17 -0.62 -7.21 4.14
N LYS A 18 -0.12 -6.60 5.22
CA LYS A 18 -0.97 -6.02 6.26
C LYS A 18 -1.86 -4.91 5.69
N PHE A 19 -1.33 -3.99 4.88
CA PHE A 19 -2.14 -2.94 4.26
C PHE A 19 -3.23 -3.52 3.35
N ILE A 20 -2.92 -4.55 2.57
CA ILE A 20 -3.88 -5.24 1.70
C ILE A 20 -4.97 -5.93 2.54
N GLN A 21 -4.59 -6.65 3.58
CA GLN A 21 -5.53 -7.32 4.49
C GLN A 21 -6.50 -6.33 5.14
N GLU A 22 -5.98 -5.18 5.57
CA GLU A 22 -6.80 -4.10 6.14
C GLU A 22 -7.79 -3.53 5.12
N SER A 23 -7.54 -3.63 3.80
CA SER A 23 -8.41 -3.10 2.75
C SER A 23 -9.42 -4.09 2.18
N LEU A 24 -9.36 -5.39 2.51
CA LEU A 24 -10.16 -6.44 1.84
C LEU A 24 -11.68 -6.26 1.94
N HIS A 25 -12.17 -5.51 2.93
CA HIS A 25 -13.60 -5.24 3.11
C HIS A 25 -14.12 -4.08 2.24
N LEU A 26 -13.23 -3.39 1.51
CA LEU A 26 -13.54 -2.25 0.64
C LEU A 26 -13.74 -2.70 -0.81
N SER A 27 -14.47 -1.93 -1.61
CA SER A 27 -14.50 -2.12 -3.06
C SER A 27 -13.13 -1.85 -3.69
N VAL A 28 -12.84 -2.39 -4.88
CA VAL A 28 -11.54 -2.21 -5.56
C VAL A 28 -11.13 -0.74 -5.68
N SER A 29 -12.08 0.14 -6.02
CA SER A 29 -11.83 1.59 -6.14
C SER A 29 -11.40 2.19 -4.79
N GLU A 30 -12.08 1.79 -3.71
CA GLU A 30 -11.77 2.23 -2.35
C GLU A 30 -10.44 1.62 -1.84
N GLN A 31 -10.15 0.37 -2.18
CA GLN A 31 -8.86 -0.28 -1.88
C GLN A 31 -7.70 0.49 -2.51
N GLY A 32 -7.83 0.90 -3.77
CA GLY A 32 -6.81 1.71 -4.45
C GLY A 32 -6.51 3.01 -3.69
N ALA A 33 -7.54 3.79 -3.38
CA ALA A 33 -7.39 5.04 -2.63
C ALA A 33 -6.82 4.82 -1.22
N TYR A 34 -7.26 3.75 -0.54
CA TYR A 34 -6.78 3.38 0.77
C TYR A 34 -5.28 3.04 0.77
N LEU A 35 -4.85 2.17 -0.15
CA LEU A 35 -3.47 1.70 -0.24
C LEU A 35 -2.52 2.84 -0.67
N GLU A 36 -2.96 3.72 -1.58
CA GLU A 36 -2.21 4.92 -1.92
C GLU A 36 -2.00 5.82 -0.71
N ASN A 37 -3.06 6.06 0.08
CA ASN A 37 -2.97 6.87 1.29
C ASN A 37 -2.07 6.22 2.35
N LYS A 38 -2.19 4.90 2.57
CA LYS A 38 -1.30 4.15 3.47
C LYS A 38 0.16 4.25 3.03
N PHE A 39 0.43 4.11 1.74
CA PHE A 39 1.77 4.25 1.19
C PHE A 39 2.33 5.67 1.40
N LYS A 40 1.56 6.72 1.08
CA LYS A 40 1.95 8.12 1.31
C LYS A 40 2.22 8.41 2.77
N LYS A 41 1.37 7.91 3.68
CA LYS A 41 1.55 8.04 5.13
C LYS A 41 2.79 7.30 5.62
N TYR A 42 3.01 6.06 5.13
CA TYR A 42 4.20 5.29 5.48
C TYR A 42 5.47 5.98 5.00
N LYS A 43 5.49 6.48 3.75
CA LYS A 43 6.58 7.28 3.20
C LYS A 43 6.83 8.54 4.03
N GLY A 44 5.76 9.22 4.47
CA GLY A 44 5.86 10.48 5.18
C GLY A 44 6.67 11.52 4.39
N GLN A 45 7.62 12.16 5.07
CA GLN A 45 8.52 13.15 4.46
C GLN A 45 9.74 12.53 3.77
N HIS A 46 9.89 11.20 3.80
CA HIS A 46 11.01 10.55 3.15
C HIS A 46 10.84 10.56 1.62
N GLN A 47 11.97 10.61 0.92
CA GLN A 47 11.98 10.49 -0.53
C GLN A 47 11.53 9.09 -0.94
N GLN A 48 10.84 9.01 -2.08
CA GLN A 48 10.59 7.73 -2.72
C GLN A 48 11.90 7.22 -3.32
N MET A 49 12.28 5.99 -2.95
CA MET A 49 13.59 5.45 -3.34
C MET A 49 13.62 4.84 -4.75
N ASP A 50 12.46 4.42 -5.25
CA ASP A 50 12.32 3.75 -6.53
C ASP A 50 10.89 3.88 -7.05
N ASP A 51 10.68 3.68 -8.35
CA ASP A 51 9.34 3.65 -8.94
C ASP A 51 8.50 2.53 -8.31
N THR A 52 7.20 2.79 -8.13
CA THR A 52 6.29 1.86 -7.45
C THR A 52 4.97 1.79 -8.20
N LEU A 53 4.53 0.58 -8.52
CA LEU A 53 3.23 0.27 -9.11
C LEU A 53 2.55 -0.84 -8.31
N LEU A 54 1.27 -0.65 -7.98
CA LEU A 54 0.42 -1.69 -7.42
C LEU A 54 -0.86 -1.77 -8.25
N VAL A 55 -1.21 -2.97 -8.71
CA VAL A 55 -2.41 -3.23 -9.49
C VAL A 55 -3.29 -4.22 -8.70
N ILE A 56 -4.56 -3.86 -8.52
CA ILE A 56 -5.57 -4.73 -7.90
C ILE A 56 -6.48 -5.23 -9.01
N ILE A 57 -6.71 -6.54 -9.05
CA ILE A 57 -7.59 -7.19 -10.01
C ILE A 57 -8.69 -7.89 -9.22
N GLU A 58 -9.94 -7.58 -9.51
CA GLU A 58 -11.10 -8.27 -8.97
C GLU A 58 -11.74 -9.12 -10.05
N PHE A 59 -11.88 -10.41 -9.74
CA PHE A 59 -12.64 -11.33 -10.56
C PHE A 59 -14.07 -11.37 -10.05
N LYS A 60 -15.00 -10.86 -10.85
CA LYS A 60 -16.44 -11.00 -10.57
C LYS A 60 -16.93 -12.26 -11.26
N ASN A 61 -17.50 -13.17 -10.48
CA ASN A 61 -18.27 -14.27 -11.07
C ASN A 61 -19.53 -13.65 -11.68
N VAL A 62 -19.68 -13.82 -12.99
CA VAL A 62 -20.87 -13.42 -13.76
C VAL A 62 -21.97 -14.44 -13.52
#